data_AF-A0A2E5WMM5-F1
#
_entry.id   AF-A0A2E5WMM5-F1
#
_cell.length_a   1.000
_cell.length_b   1.000
_cell.length_c   1.000
_cell.angle_alpha   90.00
_cell.angle_beta   90.00
_cell.angle_gamma   90.00
#
_symmetry.space_group_name_H-M   'P 1'
#
loop_
_entity.id
_entity.type
_entity.pdbx_description
1 polymer ?
#
loop_
_entity_poly.entity_id
_entity_poly.type
_entity_poly.pdbx_seq_one_letter_code
_entity_poly.pdbx_strand_id
1 'polypeptide(L)' 'GFHTYDFLGVTTSKDPKHQLSGVSQFKLKFNGPVLNFQERQTLVYKPFLFLLLKLKKSLKRFF' A
#
# COMPACT_ATOMS: atom_id res chain seq x y z
N GLY A 1 29.49 6.56 6.90
CA GLY A 1 28.30 7.41 6.71
C GLY A 1 27.24 6.63 5.95
N PHE A 2 26.01 7.14 5.90
CA PHE A 2 24.92 6.53 5.11
C PHE A 2 24.83 7.19 3.72
N HIS A 3 24.55 6.39 2.69
CA HIS A 3 24.51 6.84 1.30
C HIS A 3 23.09 7.03 0.75
N THR A 4 22.06 6.56 1.46
CA THR A 4 20.68 6.55 0.97
C THR A 4 19.71 6.74 2.12
N TYR A 5 18.62 7.45 1.85
CA TYR A 5 17.51 7.64 2.78
C TYR A 5 16.21 7.26 2.08
N ASP A 6 15.46 6.32 2.69
CA ASP A 6 14.20 5.81 2.14
C ASP A 6 13.01 6.51 2.81
N PHE A 7 12.20 7.19 2.00
CA PHE A 7 10.96 7.84 2.44
C PHE A 7 9.77 6.88 2.52
N LEU A 8 9.94 5.59 2.20
CA LEU A 8 8.92 4.55 2.13
C LEU A 8 7.86 4.85 1.04
N GLY A 9 6.63 4.38 1.24
CA GLY A 9 5.56 4.50 0.26
C GLY A 9 5.05 5.93 0.03
N VAL A 10 4.54 6.13 -1.19
CA VAL A 10 3.71 7.27 -1.61
C VAL A 10 2.35 6.75 -2.06
N THR A 11 1.31 7.57 -2.00
CA THR A 11 0.02 7.18 -2.57
C THR A 11 0.08 7.18 -4.10
N THR A 12 -0.63 6.25 -4.72
CA THR A 12 -0.85 6.22 -6.17
C THR A 12 -2.06 7.06 -6.60
N SER A 13 -2.83 7.56 -5.63
CA SER A 13 -3.98 8.43 -5.91
C SER A 13 -3.53 9.80 -6.43
N LYS A 14 -4.15 10.26 -7.51
CA LYS A 14 -3.97 11.61 -8.07
C LYS A 14 -4.90 12.64 -7.44
N ASP A 15 -5.81 12.23 -6.56
CA ASP A 15 -6.75 13.13 -5.91
C ASP A 15 -6.03 14.03 -4.88
N PRO A 16 -6.04 15.37 -5.05
CA PRO A 16 -5.44 16.29 -4.08
C PRO A 16 -6.09 16.21 -2.70
N LYS A 17 -7.35 15.77 -2.61
CA LYS A 17 -8.07 15.60 -1.34
C LYS A 17 -7.80 14.24 -0.68
N HIS A 18 -7.02 13.36 -1.30
CA HIS A 18 -6.61 12.10 -0.70
C HIS A 18 -5.85 12.37 0.61
N GLN A 19 -6.16 11.63 1.67
CA GLN A 19 -5.58 11.84 3.01
C GLN A 19 -4.03 11.88 3.03
N LEU A 20 -3.39 11.16 2.10
CA LEU A 20 -1.94 11.07 1.98
C LEU A 20 -1.33 11.97 0.89
N SER A 21 -2.11 12.85 0.26
CA SER A 21 -1.65 13.69 -0.86
C SER A 21 -0.51 14.62 -0.43
N GLY A 22 -0.67 15.35 0.67
CA GLY A 22 0.33 16.30 1.18
C GLY A 22 1.66 15.63 1.55
N VAL A 23 1.60 14.48 2.24
CA VAL A 23 2.80 13.70 2.62
C VAL A 23 3.49 13.16 1.37
N SER A 24 2.73 12.69 0.37
CA SER A 24 3.31 12.18 -0.88
C SER A 24 3.96 13.30 -1.69
N GLN A 25 3.32 14.47 -1.78
CA GLN A 25 3.91 15.65 -2.43
C GLN A 25 5.19 16.12 -1.73
N PHE A 26 5.23 16.09 -0.40
CA PHE A 26 6.43 16.39 0.38
C PHE A 26 7.59 15.45 -0.01
N LYS A 27 7.36 14.13 -0.04
CA LYS A 27 8.39 13.14 -0.39
C LYS A 27 8.88 13.28 -1.84
N LEU A 28 7.97 13.54 -2.77
CA LEU A 28 8.31 13.66 -4.20
C LEU A 28 9.18 14.89 -4.51
N LYS A 29 9.14 15.94 -3.69
CA LYS A 29 10.00 17.13 -3.85
C LYS A 29 11.49 16.85 -3.65
N PHE A 30 11.84 15.73 -3.01
CA PHE A 30 13.24 15.33 -2.84
C PHE A 30 13.85 14.71 -4.11
N ASN A 31 13.09 14.62 -5.22
CA ASN A 31 13.53 14.15 -6.53
C ASN A 31 14.20 12.77 -6.53
N GLY A 32 13.92 11.94 -5.53
CA GLY A 32 14.34 10.54 -5.49
C GLY A 32 13.50 9.65 -6.41
N PRO A 33 14.01 8.47 -6.80
CA PRO A 33 13.26 7.52 -7.61
C PRO A 33 12.06 6.95 -6.85
N VAL A 34 10.92 6.75 -7.53
CA VAL A 34 9.78 6.00 -7.00
C VAL A 34 9.87 4.56 -7.47
N LEU A 35 10.01 3.63 -6.53
CA LEU A 35 10.08 2.20 -6.83
C LEU A 35 8.68 1.59 -6.80
N ASN A 36 8.30 0.94 -7.90
CA ASN A 36 7.05 0.17 -8.00
C ASN A 36 7.35 -1.30 -7.72
N PHE A 37 6.97 -1.78 -6.54
CA PHE A 37 7.09 -3.19 -6.19
C PHE A 37 5.97 -4.01 -6.83
N GLN A 38 6.26 -5.28 -7.10
CA GLN A 38 5.25 -6.22 -7.56
C GLN A 38 4.13 -6.37 -6.52
N GLU A 39 2.93 -6.68 -7.00
CA GLU A 39 1.80 -6.93 -6.12
C GLU A 39 2.07 -8.12 -5.18
N ARG A 40 1.43 -8.09 -4.01
CA ARG A 40 1.57 -9.15 -3.01
C ARG A 40 1.04 -10.47 -3.57
N GLN A 41 1.92 -11.45 -3.66
CA GLN A 41 1.53 -12.83 -3.92
C GLN A 41 1.12 -13.50 -2.60
N THR A 42 0.06 -14.30 -2.64
CA THR A 42 -0.44 -15.04 -1.46
C THR A 42 -0.48 -16.53 -1.76
N LEU A 43 0.32 -17.31 -1.04
CA LEU A 43 0.28 -18.76 -1.10
C LEU A 43 -0.78 -19.30 -0.12
N VAL A 44 -1.73 -20.10 -0.63
CA VAL A 44 -2.87 -20.59 0.14
C VAL A 44 -2.74 -22.08 0.40
N TYR A 45 -2.39 -22.45 1.63
CA TYR A 45 -2.27 -23.86 2.04
C TYR A 45 -3.60 -24.50 2.44
N LYS A 46 -4.55 -23.71 2.94
CA LYS A 46 -5.87 -24.19 3.41
C LYS A 46 -6.99 -23.40 2.72
N PRO A 47 -7.45 -23.84 1.54
CA PRO A 47 -8.35 -23.05 0.70
C PRO A 47 -9.68 -22.75 1.37
N PHE A 48 -10.24 -23.71 2.11
CA PHE A 48 -11.51 -23.53 2.83
C PHE A 48 -11.42 -22.45 3.92
N LEU A 49 -10.38 -22.48 4.75
CA LEU A 49 -10.19 -21.47 5.79
C LEU A 49 -9.91 -20.08 5.21
N PHE A 50 -9.16 -20.03 4.09
CA PHE A 50 -8.91 -18.78 3.40
C PHE A 50 -10.18 -18.16 2.82
N LEU A 51 -11.09 -18.98 2.29
CA LEU A 51 -12.41 -18.54 1.86
C LEU A 51 -13.23 -17.99 3.01
N LEU A 52 -13.32 -18.70 4.14
CA LEU A 52 -14.02 -18.22 5.34
C LEU A 52 -13.46 -16.88 5.83
N LEU A 53 -12.13 -16.73 5.82
CA LEU A 53 -11.47 -15.48 6.22
C LEU A 53 -11.81 -14.32 5.26
N LYS A 54 -11.85 -14.58 3.95
CA LYS A 54 -12.29 -13.59 2.95
C LYS A 54 -13.75 -13.18 3.16
N LEU A 55 -14.64 -14.14 3.39
CA LEU A 55 -16.05 -13.88 3.66
C LEU A 55 -16.23 -13.06 4.94
N LYS A 56 -15.58 -13.44 6.04
CA LYS A 56 -15.58 -12.68 7.31
C LYS A 56 -15.12 -11.24 7.11
N LYS A 57 -14.02 -11.04 6.37
CA LYS A 57 -13.48 -9.70 6.09
C LYS A 57 -14.46 -8.86 5.26
N SER A 58 -15.13 -9.49 4.29
CA SER A 58 -16.17 -8.83 3.49
C SER A 58 -17.34 -8.40 4.35
N LEU A 59 -17.88 -9.29 5.20
CA LEU A 59 -19.00 -8.98 6.09
C LEU A 59 -18.68 -7.82 7.06
N LYS A 60 -17.48 -7.79 7.65
CA LYS A 60 -17.02 -6.68 8.50
C LYS A 60 -16.88 -5.34 7.75
N ARG A 61 -16.82 -5.35 6.42
CA ARG A 61 -16.79 -4.11 5.64
C ARG A 61 -18.20 -3.58 5.35
N PHE A 62 -19.23 -4.44 5.44
CA PHE A 62 -20.62 -4.09 5.21
C PHE A 62 -21.37 -3.69 6.48
N PHE A 63 -21.00 -4.25 7.63
CA PHE A 63 -21.43 -3.81 8.96
C PHE A 63 -20.41 -2.85 9.57
#